data_AF-A0A482T9U0-F1
#
_entry.id   AF-A0A482T9U0-F1
#
_cell.length_a   1.000
_cell.length_b   1.000
_cell.length_c   1.000
_cell.angle_alpha   90.00
_cell.angle_beta   90.00
_cell.angle_gamma   90.00
#
_symmetry.space_group_name_H-M   'P 1'
#
loop_
_entity.id
_entity.type
_entity.pdbx_description
1 polymer ?
#
loop_
_entity_poly.entity_id
_entity_poly.type
_entity_poly.pdbx_seq_one_letter_code
_entity_poly.pdbx_strand_id
1 'polypeptide(L)'
;MSRVLKTSGFLGLTVMMAVGLYMAMQLETGGNAGWLVPGHAHLGVLSILAIVMGSQVDALNVVGRLRKATAGLYLIGQWMLPLAVWGVSATGIAVIGMSTMLWGLCLVVSMLLMAHQAWTADSRDSAGPGTVTPSMD
;
A
#
# COMPACT_ATOMS: atom_id res chain seq x y z
N MET A 1 2.40 -14.58 2.60
CA MET A 1 2.19 -13.40 1.73
C MET A 1 2.53 -12.08 2.41
N SER A 2 2.44 -11.95 3.74
CA SER A 2 2.91 -10.74 4.45
C SER A 2 4.38 -10.41 4.22
N ARG A 3 5.24 -11.44 4.10
CA ARG A 3 6.64 -11.27 3.69
C ARG A 3 6.79 -10.54 2.36
N VAL A 4 5.91 -10.81 1.38
CA VAL A 4 5.95 -10.17 0.05
C VAL A 4 5.59 -8.68 0.13
N LEU A 5 4.61 -8.30 0.96
CA LEU A 5 4.28 -6.89 1.19
C LEU A 5 5.42 -6.16 1.90
N LYS A 6 6.01 -6.79 2.93
CA LYS A 6 7.16 -6.24 3.65
C LYS A 6 8.35 -6.04 2.72
N THR A 7 8.70 -7.04 1.90
CA THR A 7 9.79 -6.92 0.91
C THR A 7 9.50 -5.86 -0.14
N SER A 8 8.26 -5.76 -0.63
CA SER A 8 7.87 -4.72 -1.58
C SER A 8 7.94 -3.32 -0.97
N GLY A 9 7.54 -3.17 0.30
CA GLY A 9 7.67 -1.93 1.03
C GLY A 9 9.13 -1.48 1.18
N PHE A 10 10.01 -2.39 1.60
CA PHE A 10 11.45 -2.07 1.67
C PHE A 10 12.03 -1.76 0.29
N LEU A 11 11.67 -2.53 -0.75
CA LEU A 11 12.10 -2.26 -2.12
C LEU A 11 11.63 -0.89 -2.61
N GLY A 12 10.38 -0.53 -2.33
CA GLY A 12 9.83 0.78 -2.69
C GLY A 12 10.50 1.94 -1.94
N LEU A 13 10.89 1.75 -0.68
CA LEU A 13 11.71 2.71 0.07
C LEU A 13 13.12 2.86 -0.53
N THR A 14 13.74 1.76 -0.95
CA THR A 14 15.03 1.80 -1.66
C THR A 14 14.93 2.59 -2.96
N VAL A 15 13.89 2.34 -3.76
CA VAL A 15 13.66 3.10 -5.00
C VAL A 15 13.38 4.57 -4.70
N MET A 16 12.59 4.88 -3.67
CA MET A 16 12.34 6.25 -3.21
C MET A 16 13.66 6.96 -2.87
N MET A 17 14.55 6.31 -2.13
CA MET A 17 15.86 6.86 -1.77
C MET A 17 16.74 7.10 -3.02
N ALA A 18 16.78 6.15 -3.94
CA ALA A 18 17.52 6.31 -5.20
C ALA A 18 16.99 7.50 -6.03
N VAL A 19 15.66 7.64 -6.13
CA VAL A 19 15.03 8.78 -6.80
C VAL A 19 15.32 10.09 -6.07
N GLY A 20 15.29 10.10 -4.74
CA GLY A 20 15.62 11.28 -3.94
C GLY A 20 17.06 11.76 -4.16
N LEU A 21 18.02 10.82 -4.22
CA LEU A 21 19.41 11.11 -4.54
C LEU A 21 19.58 11.65 -5.96
N TYR A 22 18.85 11.08 -6.94
CA TYR A 22 18.87 11.60 -8.32
C TYR A 22 18.28 13.02 -8.41
N MET A 23 17.21 13.30 -7.68
CA MET A 23 16.64 14.65 -7.58
C MET A 23 17.62 15.63 -6.95
N ALA A 24 18.33 15.23 -5.89
CA ALA A 24 19.38 16.04 -5.27
C ALA A 24 20.52 16.35 -6.26
N MET A 25 21.02 15.34 -6.98
CA MET A 25 22.04 15.52 -8.03
C MET A 25 21.57 16.49 -9.13
N GLN A 26 20.31 16.40 -9.57
CA GLN A 26 19.75 17.31 -10.57
C GLN A 26 19.73 18.76 -10.06
N LEU A 27 19.36 18.98 -8.80
CA LEU A 27 19.35 20.33 -8.22
C LEU A 27 20.77 20.90 -8.08
N GLU A 28 21.75 20.08 -7.73
CA GLU A 28 23.16 20.48 -7.63
C GLU A 28 23.79 20.82 -8.99
N THR A 29 23.35 20.15 -10.06
CA THR A 29 23.85 20.36 -11.43
C THR A 29 23.04 21.42 -12.22
N GLY A 30 22.08 22.09 -11.57
CA GLY A 30 21.23 23.12 -12.19
C GLY A 30 20.12 22.58 -13.10
N GLY A 31 19.82 21.28 -13.02
CA GLY A 31 18.73 20.61 -13.71
C GLY A 31 17.35 20.80 -13.04
N ASN A 32 16.30 20.30 -13.69
CA ASN A 32 14.93 20.34 -13.19
C ASN A 32 14.49 18.98 -12.64
N ALA A 33 14.15 18.93 -11.34
CA ALA A 33 13.64 17.74 -10.65
C ALA A 33 12.11 17.71 -10.50
N GLY A 34 11.39 18.76 -10.91
CA GLY A 34 9.97 18.94 -10.61
C GLY A 34 9.05 17.81 -11.11
N TRP A 35 9.41 17.16 -12.22
CA TRP A 35 8.64 16.06 -12.80
C TRP A 35 8.76 14.73 -12.01
N LEU A 36 9.81 14.57 -11.20
CA LEU A 36 10.04 13.39 -10.35
C LEU A 36 9.35 13.48 -9.00
N VAL A 37 9.15 14.70 -8.48
CA VAL A 37 8.54 15.00 -7.18
C VAL A 37 7.23 14.22 -6.94
N PRO A 38 6.23 14.25 -7.83
CA PRO A 38 4.94 13.64 -7.52
C PRO A 38 5.01 12.12 -7.39
N GLY A 39 5.82 11.44 -8.22
CA GLY A 39 6.00 9.98 -8.10
C GLY A 39 6.87 9.58 -6.90
N HIS A 40 7.89 10.38 -6.55
CA HIS A 40 8.71 10.16 -5.36
C HIS A 40 7.88 10.21 -4.07
N ALA A 41 7.00 11.22 -3.95
CA ALA A 41 6.14 11.37 -2.78
C ALA A 41 5.19 10.17 -2.59
N HIS A 42 4.56 9.72 -3.68
CA HIS A 42 3.66 8.56 -3.65
C HIS A 42 4.43 7.27 -3.33
N LEU A 43 5.61 7.06 -3.91
CA LEU A 43 6.44 5.88 -3.58
C LEU A 43 6.77 5.81 -2.10
N GLY A 44 7.13 6.93 -1.46
CA GLY A 44 7.45 6.96 -0.04
C GLY A 44 6.27 6.53 0.83
N VAL A 45 5.13 7.22 0.68
CA VAL A 45 3.94 6.96 1.50
C VAL A 45 3.40 5.54 1.27
N LEU A 46 3.29 5.10 0.00
CA LEU A 46 2.74 3.78 -0.33
C LEU A 46 3.65 2.64 0.14
N SER A 47 4.97 2.87 0.18
CA SER A 47 5.93 1.86 0.64
C SER A 47 5.89 1.67 2.16
N ILE A 48 5.73 2.75 2.93
CA ILE A 48 5.53 2.65 4.39
C ILE A 48 4.21 1.94 4.69
N LEU A 49 3.14 2.34 4.02
CA LEU A 49 1.83 1.70 4.16
C LEU A 49 1.87 0.21 3.76
N ALA A 50 2.74 -0.20 2.82
CA ALA A 50 2.95 -1.60 2.47
C ALA A 50 3.52 -2.41 3.64
N ILE A 51 4.50 -1.84 4.35
CA ILE A 51 5.12 -2.47 5.52
C ILE A 51 4.10 -2.61 6.64
N VAL A 52 3.34 -1.53 6.91
CA VAL A 52 2.27 -1.51 7.91
C VAL A 52 1.16 -2.49 7.56
N MET A 53 0.70 -2.54 6.31
CA MET A 53 -0.27 -3.54 5.88
C MET A 53 0.29 -4.96 6.00
N GLY A 54 1.57 -5.15 5.68
CA GLY A 54 2.25 -6.42 5.87
C GLY A 54 2.24 -6.89 7.33
N SER A 55 2.36 -6.00 8.31
CA SER A 55 2.24 -6.36 9.74
C SER A 55 0.78 -6.55 10.17
N GLN A 56 -0.13 -5.67 9.75
CA GLN A 56 -1.54 -5.70 10.13
C GLN A 56 -2.28 -6.93 9.57
N VAL A 57 -1.92 -7.41 8.37
CA VAL A 57 -2.47 -8.65 7.81
C VAL A 57 -2.15 -9.86 8.70
N ASP A 58 -0.96 -9.89 9.32
CA ASP A 58 -0.60 -10.97 10.24
C ASP A 58 -1.29 -10.79 11.61
N ALA A 59 -1.49 -9.55 12.07
CA ALA A 59 -2.17 -9.26 13.34
C ALA A 59 -3.68 -9.54 13.32
N LEU A 60 -4.37 -9.21 12.23
CA LEU A 60 -5.82 -9.38 12.08
C LEU A 60 -6.23 -10.81 11.65
N ASN A 61 -5.28 -11.75 11.61
CA ASN A 61 -5.46 -13.13 11.18
C ASN A 61 -6.31 -13.28 9.90
N VAL A 62 -6.11 -12.38 8.91
CA VAL A 62 -6.93 -12.36 7.71
C VAL A 62 -6.62 -13.60 6.87
N VAL A 63 -7.53 -14.58 6.80
CA VAL A 63 -7.29 -15.87 6.14
C VAL A 63 -7.83 -15.90 4.71
N GLY A 64 -7.17 -16.68 3.84
CA GLY A 64 -7.77 -17.14 2.58
C GLY A 64 -7.68 -16.19 1.39
N ARG A 65 -8.74 -16.17 0.56
CA ARG A 65 -8.80 -15.46 -0.73
C ARG A 65 -8.75 -13.93 -0.59
N LEU A 66 -9.37 -13.40 0.46
CA LEU A 66 -9.42 -11.95 0.68
C LEU A 66 -8.03 -11.37 0.97
N ARG A 67 -7.21 -12.06 1.78
CA ARG A 67 -5.81 -11.69 2.00
C ARG A 67 -5.01 -11.62 0.70
N LYS A 68 -5.21 -12.59 -0.19
CA LYS A 68 -4.51 -12.61 -1.50
C LYS A 68 -4.97 -11.46 -2.40
N ALA A 69 -6.27 -11.19 -2.45
CA ALA A 69 -6.84 -10.12 -3.24
C ALA A 69 -6.36 -8.74 -2.74
N THR A 70 -6.49 -8.44 -1.45
CA THR A 70 -6.04 -7.18 -0.85
C THR A 70 -4.54 -6.99 -1.01
N ALA A 71 -3.72 -8.00 -0.68
CA ALA A 71 -2.27 -7.94 -0.82
C ALA A 71 -1.82 -7.72 -2.27
N GLY A 72 -2.44 -8.43 -3.21
CA GLY A 72 -2.11 -8.31 -4.64
C GLY A 72 -2.53 -6.96 -5.22
N LEU A 73 -3.75 -6.50 -4.89
CA LEU A 73 -4.28 -5.23 -5.36
C LEU A 73 -3.46 -4.06 -4.83
N TYR A 74 -3.05 -4.14 -3.56
CA TYR A 74 -2.16 -3.17 -2.94
C TYR A 74 -0.78 -3.15 -3.60
N LEU A 75 -0.19 -4.34 -3.79
CA LEU A 75 1.14 -4.47 -4.39
C LEU A 75 1.18 -3.89 -5.80
N ILE A 76 0.21 -4.22 -6.64
CA ILE A 76 0.14 -3.73 -8.02
C ILE A 76 -0.11 -2.22 -8.01
N GLY A 77 -1.06 -1.74 -7.20
CA GLY A 77 -1.37 -0.31 -7.10
C GLY A 77 -0.19 0.52 -6.60
N GLN A 78 0.59 0.02 -5.64
CA GLN A 78 1.77 0.70 -5.08
C GLN A 78 2.82 0.98 -6.15
N TRP A 79 3.02 0.06 -7.09
CA TRP A 79 4.01 0.22 -8.15
C TRP A 79 3.46 0.95 -9.37
N MET A 80 2.24 0.62 -9.78
CA MET A 80 1.64 1.19 -11.00
C MET A 80 1.25 2.65 -10.84
N LEU A 81 0.84 3.10 -9.66
CA LEU A 81 0.43 4.50 -9.47
C LEU A 81 1.62 5.47 -9.65
N PRO A 82 2.77 5.30 -8.97
CA PRO A 82 3.92 6.19 -9.18
C PRO A 82 4.50 6.10 -10.60
N LEU A 83 4.55 4.90 -11.18
CA LEU A 83 4.99 4.69 -12.56
C LEU A 83 4.08 5.41 -13.56
N ALA A 84 2.76 5.34 -13.38
CA ALA A 84 1.80 6.02 -14.24
C ALA A 84 1.89 7.55 -14.08
N VAL A 85 2.10 8.05 -12.85
CA VAL A 85 2.33 9.49 -12.60
C VAL A 85 3.57 9.99 -13.33
N TRP A 86 4.69 9.27 -13.25
CA TRP A 86 5.87 9.63 -14.03
C TRP A 86 5.64 9.50 -15.54
N GLY A 87 4.89 8.49 -15.98
CA GLY A 87 4.52 8.31 -17.39
C GLY A 87 3.73 9.51 -17.93
N VAL A 88 2.79 10.05 -17.15
CA VAL A 88 2.09 11.30 -17.51
C VAL A 88 3.05 12.48 -17.54
N SER A 89 3.89 12.64 -16.52
CA SER A 89 4.88 13.73 -16.48
C SER A 89 5.87 13.69 -17.64
N ALA A 90 6.22 12.50 -18.15
CA ALA A 90 7.16 12.31 -19.23
C ALA A 90 6.54 12.44 -20.64
N THR A 91 5.27 12.05 -20.81
CA THR A 91 4.64 11.95 -22.15
C THR A 91 3.49 12.93 -22.38
N GLY A 92 2.88 13.47 -21.32
CA GLY A 92 1.68 14.31 -21.40
C GLY A 92 0.41 13.58 -21.85
N ILE A 93 0.43 12.25 -21.94
CA ILE A 93 -0.70 11.46 -22.50
C ILE A 93 -1.82 11.32 -21.46
N ALA A 94 -3.01 11.83 -21.80
CA ALA A 94 -4.20 11.79 -20.94
C ALA A 94 -4.67 10.36 -20.58
N VAL A 95 -4.46 9.38 -21.46
CA VAL A 95 -4.82 7.97 -21.23
C VAL A 95 -4.04 7.38 -20.04
N ILE A 96 -2.76 7.74 -19.91
CA ILE A 96 -1.94 7.32 -18.75
C ILE A 96 -2.46 8.03 -17.49
N GLY A 97 -2.91 9.28 -17.61
CA GLY A 97 -3.60 10.01 -16.55
C GLY A 97 -4.82 9.26 -16.04
N MET A 98 -5.68 8.77 -16.93
CA MET A 98 -6.85 7.96 -16.54
C MET A 98 -6.46 6.69 -15.78
N SER A 99 -5.35 6.05 -16.17
CA SER A 99 -4.85 4.85 -15.47
C SER A 99 -4.43 5.14 -14.02
N THR A 100 -3.92 6.35 -13.72
CA THR A 100 -3.59 6.73 -12.33
C THR A 100 -4.81 6.67 -11.41
N MET A 101 -5.99 7.05 -11.91
CA MET A 101 -7.26 6.94 -11.19
C MET A 101 -7.67 5.49 -10.97
N LEU A 102 -7.45 4.61 -11.96
CA LEU A 102 -7.72 3.18 -11.83
C LEU A 102 -6.85 2.53 -10.75
N TRP A 103 -5.54 2.81 -10.75
CA TRP A 103 -4.61 2.29 -9.74
C TRP A 103 -4.85 2.90 -8.36
N GLY A 104 -5.20 4.18 -8.29
CA GLY A 104 -5.65 4.84 -7.06
C GLY A 104 -6.90 4.19 -6.49
N LEU A 105 -7.90 3.91 -7.33
CA LEU A 105 -9.11 3.22 -6.91
C LEU A 105 -8.82 1.80 -6.40
N CYS A 106 -7.88 1.08 -7.05
CA CYS A 106 -7.42 -0.23 -6.57
C CYS A 106 -6.82 -0.15 -5.14
N LEU A 107 -6.01 0.87 -4.86
CA LEU A 107 -5.45 1.11 -3.52
C LEU A 107 -6.54 1.45 -2.51
N VAL A 108 -7.49 2.30 -2.89
CA VAL A 108 -8.64 2.67 -2.04
C VAL A 108 -9.45 1.42 -1.68
N VAL A 109 -9.82 0.59 -2.67
CA VAL A 109 -10.54 -0.66 -2.44
C VAL A 109 -9.76 -1.60 -1.53
N SER A 110 -8.44 -1.73 -1.72
CA SER A 110 -7.59 -2.54 -0.85
C SER A 110 -7.64 -2.06 0.61
N MET A 111 -7.52 -0.75 0.83
CA MET A 111 -7.58 -0.16 2.17
C MET A 111 -8.98 -0.31 2.80
N LEU A 112 -10.04 -0.15 2.00
CA LEU A 112 -11.43 -0.35 2.44
C LEU A 112 -11.69 -1.78 2.88
N LEU A 113 -11.19 -2.77 2.13
CA LEU A 113 -11.29 -4.18 2.51
C LEU A 113 -10.57 -4.46 3.84
N MET A 114 -9.42 -3.83 4.07
CA MET A 114 -8.70 -3.97 5.33
C MET A 114 -9.43 -3.29 6.50
N ALA A 115 -9.99 -2.10 6.26
CA ALA A 115 -10.81 -1.39 7.24
C ALA A 115 -12.06 -2.19 7.63
N HIS A 116 -12.74 -2.82 6.66
CA HIS A 116 -13.87 -3.71 6.93
C HIS A 116 -13.45 -4.93 7.76
N GLN A 117 -12.26 -5.50 7.51
CA GLN A 117 -11.75 -6.60 8.33
C GLN A 117 -11.44 -6.15 9.76
N ALA A 118 -10.84 -4.97 9.95
CA ALA A 118 -10.59 -4.42 11.27
C ALA A 118 -11.90 -4.21 12.05
N TRP A 119 -12.94 -3.69 11.39
CA TRP A 119 -14.27 -3.50 12.00
C TRP A 119 -14.96 -4.81 12.38
N THR A 120 -14.88 -5.83 11.51
CA THR A 120 -15.57 -7.11 11.74
C THR A 120 -14.80 -8.08 12.65
N ALA A 121 -13.52 -7.82 12.93
CA ALA A 121 -12.71 -8.62 13.84
C ALA A 121 -13.20 -8.49 15.30
N ASP A 122 -13.53 -7.28 15.76
CA ASP A 122 -14.09 -7.03 17.11
C ASP A 122 -15.40 -7.79 17.36
N SER A 123 -16.20 -7.99 16.32
CA SER A 123 -17.46 -8.73 16.41
C SER A 123 -17.24 -10.23 16.61
N ARG A 124 -16.07 -10.79 16.24
CA ARG A 124 -15.75 -12.22 16.43
C ARG A 124 -15.24 -12.51 17.83
N ASP A 125 -14.47 -11.60 18.43
CA ASP A 125 -14.01 -11.73 19.81
C ASP A 125 -15.15 -11.53 20.83
N SER A 126 -16.21 -10.80 20.44
CA SER A 126 -17.42 -10.65 21.27
C SER A 126 -18.38 -11.84 21.20
N ALA A 127 -18.16 -12.82 20.32
CA ALA A 127 -19.15 -13.83 19.94
C ALA A 127 -18.86 -15.27 20.42
N GLY A 128 -18.03 -15.51 21.44
CA GLY A 128 -17.98 -16.84 22.07
C GLY A 128 -17.15 -16.97 23.35
N PRO A 129 -17.47 -17.94 24.24
CA PRO A 129 -18.77 -18.34 24.74
C PRO A 129 -18.96 -17.91 26.20
N GLY A 130 -20.08 -17.26 26.49
CA GLY A 130 -20.61 -17.19 27.85
C GLY A 130 -21.05 -18.58 28.30
N THR A 131 -20.12 -19.36 28.84
CA THR A 131 -20.45 -20.53 29.68
C THR A 131 -19.45 -20.58 30.82
N VAL A 132 -19.61 -19.63 31.74
CA VAL A 132 -19.12 -19.84 33.10
C VAL A 132 -20.05 -20.89 33.69
N THR A 133 -19.62 -22.16 33.70
CA THR A 133 -20.24 -23.17 34.54
C THR A 133 -20.09 -22.70 36.00
N PRO A 134 -21.19 -22.45 36.74
CA PRO A 134 -21.05 -22.19 38.16
C PRO A 134 -20.52 -23.47 38.81
N SER A 135 -19.42 -23.37 39.54
CA SER A 135 -19.02 -24.42 40.47
C SER A 135 -20.12 -24.52 41.53
N MET A 136 -20.96 -25.55 41.43
CA MET A 136 -21.69 -26.03 42.59
C MET A 136 -20.80 -27.04 43.31
N ASP A 137 -20.56 -26.72 44.58
CA ASP A 137 -20.06 -27.53 45.70
C ASP A 137 -18.55 -27.85 45.78
#